data_AF-A0A095B530-F1
#
_entry.id   AF-A0A095B530-F1
#
_cell.length_a   1.000
_cell.length_b   1.000
_cell.length_c   1.000
_cell.angle_alpha   90.00
_cell.angle_beta   90.00
_cell.angle_gamma   90.00
#
_symmetry.space_group_name_H-M   'P 1'
#
loop_
_entity.id
_entity.type
_entity.pdbx_description
1 polymer ?
#
loop_
_entity_poly.entity_id
_entity_poly.type
_entity_poly.pdbx_seq_one_letter_code
_entity_poly.pdbx_strand_id
1 'polypeptide(L)'
;MWNFEDGEDLAYYDGVNDTIISVSLIVPSAGTLPEHIRFLLCLATPSEIWLLGMMYSNTNSNHTLRMQSSCPILEVMPDPLYCLPTENNYISCIESTPNGRIFLGTREGFLLEMTYSSIPNWDGDSLQPPIGKTGHCTLVNHSVSAFSLLLPSIITSRFHNG
;
A
#
# COMPACT_ATOMS: atom_id res chain seq x y z
N MET A 1 11.41 -5.84 -7.99
CA MET A 1 12.25 -4.80 -7.37
C MET A 1 13.70 -5.19 -7.54
N TRP A 2 14.61 -4.23 -7.68
CA TRP A 2 16.04 -4.51 -7.78
C TRP A 2 16.79 -3.52 -6.90
N ASN A 3 17.97 -3.91 -6.44
CA ASN A 3 18.84 -2.98 -5.73
C ASN A 3 19.40 -1.96 -6.72
N PHE A 4 19.25 -0.67 -6.42
CA PHE A 4 19.72 0.41 -7.29
C PHE A 4 21.25 0.52 -7.33
N GLU A 5 21.94 0.22 -6.23
CA GLU A 5 23.38 0.46 -6.08
C GLU A 5 24.23 -0.49 -6.94
N ASP A 6 23.83 -1.76 -7.01
CA ASP A 6 24.57 -2.82 -7.72
C ASP A 6 23.78 -3.44 -8.89
N GLY A 7 22.48 -3.19 -8.98
CA GLY A 7 21.60 -3.83 -9.97
C GLY A 7 21.34 -5.31 -9.71
N GLU A 8 21.83 -5.85 -8.58
CA GLU A 8 21.61 -7.22 -8.14
C GLU A 8 20.32 -7.31 -7.29
N ASP A 9 20.08 -8.47 -6.66
CA ASP A 9 18.94 -8.72 -5.77
C ASP A 9 17.56 -8.44 -6.39
N LEU A 10 17.36 -8.99 -7.60
CA LEU A 10 16.08 -8.92 -8.30
C LEU A 10 15.01 -9.75 -7.58
N ALA A 11 14.07 -9.07 -6.92
CA ALA A 11 12.88 -9.65 -6.32
C ALA A 11 11.68 -9.60 -7.27
N TYR A 12 11.00 -10.72 -7.44
CA TYR A 12 9.75 -10.84 -8.17
C TYR A 12 8.59 -11.02 -7.19
N TYR A 13 7.45 -10.42 -7.52
CA TYR A 13 6.20 -10.64 -6.81
C TYR A 13 5.12 -11.03 -7.82
N ASP A 14 4.57 -12.22 -7.66
CA ASP A 14 3.59 -12.84 -8.56
C ASP A 14 2.24 -13.10 -7.87
N GLY A 15 2.04 -12.60 -6.65
CA GLY A 15 0.81 -12.77 -5.89
C GLY A 15 -0.40 -11.99 -6.42
N VAL A 16 -0.18 -11.00 -7.30
CA VAL A 16 -1.25 -10.21 -7.93
C VAL A 16 -1.47 -10.69 -9.37
N ASN A 17 -2.66 -11.20 -9.64
CA ASN A 17 -3.04 -11.71 -10.96
C ASN A 17 -3.51 -10.60 -11.92
N ASP A 18 -4.11 -9.55 -11.39
CA ASP A 18 -4.63 -8.43 -12.16
C ASP A 18 -3.53 -7.45 -12.55
N THR A 19 -3.82 -6.58 -13.53
CA THR A 19 -2.89 -5.51 -13.91
C THR A 19 -2.67 -4.55 -12.75
N ILE A 20 -1.42 -4.34 -12.35
CA ILE A 20 -1.04 -3.30 -11.40
C ILE A 20 -1.11 -1.94 -12.11
N ILE A 21 -1.91 -1.02 -11.57
CA ILE A 21 -2.14 0.33 -12.13
C ILE A 21 -1.46 1.44 -11.33
N SER A 22 -1.16 1.22 -10.05
CA SER A 22 -0.41 2.16 -9.20
C SER A 22 0.35 1.41 -8.12
N VAL A 23 1.52 1.92 -7.75
CA VAL A 23 2.41 1.35 -6.73
C VAL A 23 2.95 2.48 -5.85
N SER A 24 3.08 2.25 -4.54
CA SER A 24 3.76 3.18 -3.64
C SER A 24 4.47 2.44 -2.50
N LEU A 25 5.61 2.99 -2.07
CA LEU A 25 6.35 2.52 -0.90
C LEU A 25 5.98 3.40 0.29
N ILE A 26 5.58 2.78 1.40
CA ILE A 26 4.95 3.46 2.52
C ILE A 26 5.69 3.13 3.81
N VAL A 27 5.89 4.14 4.66
CA VAL A 27 6.36 3.94 6.04
C VAL A 27 5.16 3.59 6.93
N PRO A 28 5.17 2.47 7.67
CA PRO A 28 4.05 2.10 8.53
C PRO A 28 3.78 3.13 9.63
N SER A 29 2.50 3.31 9.97
CA SER A 29 2.07 4.04 11.16
C SER A 29 2.71 3.45 12.41
N ALA A 30 3.37 4.31 13.21
CA ALA A 30 4.10 3.89 14.40
C ALA A 30 3.21 3.10 15.37
N GLY A 31 3.71 1.97 15.87
CA GLY A 31 2.99 1.09 16.81
C GLY A 31 1.84 0.29 16.19
N THR A 32 1.59 0.38 14.89
CA THR A 32 0.52 -0.38 14.21
C THR A 32 0.97 -1.78 13.82
N LEU A 33 2.22 -1.93 13.41
CA LEU A 33 2.81 -3.19 12.96
C LEU A 33 4.09 -3.49 13.77
N PRO A 34 4.50 -4.77 13.85
CA PRO A 34 5.79 -5.14 14.42
C PRO A 34 6.97 -4.39 13.80
N GLU A 35 8.00 -4.08 14.60
CA GLU A 35 9.13 -3.25 14.17
C GLU A 35 9.94 -3.84 13.01
N HIS A 36 9.89 -5.16 12.81
CA HIS A 36 10.58 -5.80 11.69
C HIS A 36 9.93 -5.49 10.33
N ILE A 37 8.67 -5.04 10.31
CA ILE A 37 8.03 -4.49 9.11
C ILE A 37 8.50 -3.05 8.91
N ARG A 38 9.43 -2.88 7.97
CA ARG A 38 10.09 -1.58 7.72
C ARG A 38 9.31 -0.72 6.74
N PHE A 39 8.71 -1.35 5.74
CA PHE A 39 7.91 -0.67 4.74
C PHE A 39 6.65 -1.47 4.43
N LEU A 40 5.69 -0.78 3.82
CA LEU A 40 4.54 -1.38 3.16
C LEU A 40 4.65 -1.11 1.67
N LEU A 41 4.50 -2.14 0.85
CA LEU A 41 4.32 -2.00 -0.58
C LEU A 41 2.83 -1.98 -0.87
N CYS A 42 2.33 -0.81 -1.27
CA CYS A 42 0.94 -0.63 -1.67
C CYS A 42 0.81 -0.82 -3.18
N LEU A 43 -0.01 -1.78 -3.58
CA LEU A 43 -0.33 -2.06 -4.98
C LEU A 43 -1.83 -1.81 -5.18
N ALA A 44 -2.19 -1.09 -6.23
CA ALA A 44 -3.57 -1.02 -6.69
C ALA A 44 -3.70 -1.74 -8.03
N THR A 45 -4.72 -2.57 -8.14
CA THR A 45 -5.27 -3.10 -9.39
C THR A 45 -6.59 -2.39 -9.68
N PRO A 46 -7.25 -2.63 -10.82
CA PRO A 46 -8.61 -2.14 -11.03
C PRO A 46 -9.61 -2.60 -9.96
N SER A 47 -9.38 -3.79 -9.37
CA SER A 47 -10.33 -4.47 -8.50
C SER A 47 -10.02 -4.26 -7.02
N GLU A 48 -8.75 -4.24 -6.63
CA GLU A 48 -8.31 -4.32 -5.24
C GLU A 48 -7.09 -3.44 -4.94
N ILE A 49 -6.96 -3.07 -3.66
CA ILE A 49 -5.79 -2.42 -3.08
C ILE A 49 -5.14 -3.41 -2.11
N TRP A 50 -3.87 -3.71 -2.33
CA TRP A 50 -3.07 -4.68 -1.59
C TRP A 50 -1.97 -3.97 -0.82
N LEU A 51 -1.81 -4.27 0.46
CA LEU A 51 -0.77 -3.70 1.33
C LEU A 51 0.12 -4.84 1.85
N LEU A 52 1.30 -4.98 1.26
CA LEU A 52 2.26 -6.04 1.55
C LEU A 52 3.30 -5.55 2.54
N GLY A 53 3.65 -6.38 3.53
CA GLY A 53 4.76 -6.09 4.44
C GLY A 53 6.10 -6.23 3.73
N MET A 54 7.06 -5.38 4.10
CA MET A 54 8.44 -5.50 3.66
C MET A 54 9.40 -5.45 4.85
N MET A 55 10.42 -6.29 4.82
CA MET A 55 11.39 -6.44 5.91
C MET A 55 12.78 -6.73 5.39
N TYR A 56 13.77 -6.44 6.22
CA TYR A 56 15.15 -6.81 5.92
C TYR A 56 15.39 -8.27 6.26
N SER A 57 15.90 -9.02 5.29
CA SER A 57 16.41 -10.37 5.48
C SER A 57 17.83 -10.31 6.02
N ASN A 58 18.07 -10.94 7.17
CA ASN A 58 19.41 -11.16 7.67
C ASN A 58 19.97 -12.42 7.01
N THR A 59 20.53 -12.29 5.81
CA THR A 59 21.27 -13.38 5.18
C THR A 59 22.60 -13.59 5.90
N ASN A 60 22.61 -14.38 6.96
CA ASN A 60 23.83 -15.01 7.46
C ASN A 60 24.20 -16.18 6.53
N SER A 61 24.58 -15.88 5.29
CA SER A 61 24.98 -16.91 4.34
C SER A 61 26.43 -17.32 4.62
N ASN A 62 26.59 -18.51 5.22
CA ASN A 62 27.87 -19.16 5.50
C ASN A 62 28.47 -19.83 4.25
N HIS A 63 28.29 -19.28 3.05
CA HIS A 63 28.83 -19.89 1.83
C HIS A 63 29.60 -18.88 0.95
N THR A 64 30.92 -19.00 1.05
CA THR A 64 31.92 -18.79 -0.01
C THR A 64 32.04 -17.39 -0.64
N LEU A 65 33.08 -16.66 -0.20
CA LEU A 65 33.99 -15.85 -1.04
C LEU A 65 33.36 -15.05 -2.19
N ARG A 66 32.31 -14.29 -1.90
CA ARG A 66 32.01 -13.06 -2.63
C ARG A 66 31.93 -11.92 -1.63
N MET A 67 32.50 -10.79 -2.04
CA MET A 67 32.71 -9.60 -1.24
C MET A 67 31.44 -9.28 -0.44
N GLN A 68 31.59 -9.08 0.87
CA GLN A 68 30.50 -8.78 1.78
C GLN A 68 29.82 -7.48 1.34
N SER A 69 28.77 -7.58 0.53
CA SER A 69 27.74 -6.53 0.48
C SER A 69 27.05 -6.59 1.83
N SER A 70 27.46 -5.72 2.75
CA SER A 70 26.90 -5.59 4.10
C SER A 70 25.50 -4.97 4.11
N CYS A 71 24.84 -4.89 2.96
CA CYS A 71 23.52 -4.29 2.81
C CYS A 71 22.46 -5.38 3.04
N PRO A 72 21.54 -5.19 4.00
CA PRO A 72 20.45 -6.14 4.19
C PRO A 72 19.51 -6.15 2.97
N ILE A 73 19.15 -7.34 2.51
CA ILE A 73 18.23 -7.53 1.38
C ILE A 73 16.81 -7.19 1.85
N LEU A 74 16.09 -6.34 1.09
CA LEU A 74 14.71 -6.00 1.38
C LEU A 74 13.77 -7.03 0.72
N GLU A 75 13.10 -7.84 1.54
CA GLU A 75 12.15 -8.86 1.11
C GLU A 75 10.70 -8.37 1.24
N VAL A 76 9.86 -8.77 0.28
CA VAL A 76 8.40 -8.55 0.29
C VAL A 76 7.72 -9.80 0.82
N MET A 77 6.76 -9.64 1.72
CA MET A 77 5.96 -10.76 2.22
C MET A 77 5.10 -11.35 1.08
N PRO A 78 4.94 -12.68 1.02
CA PRO A 78 4.16 -13.32 -0.06
C PRO A 78 2.67 -12.96 0.03
N ASP A 79 2.14 -12.94 1.25
CA ASP A 79 0.74 -12.64 1.51
C ASP A 79 0.55 -11.16 1.92
N PRO A 80 -0.54 -10.51 1.47
CA PRO A 80 -0.87 -9.16 1.89
C PRO A 80 -1.19 -9.11 3.39
N LEU A 81 -0.72 -8.06 4.05
CA LEU A 81 -1.15 -7.75 5.42
C LEU A 81 -2.58 -7.18 5.43
N TYR A 82 -2.92 -6.42 4.39
CA TYR A 82 -4.25 -5.82 4.21
C TYR A 82 -4.67 -5.90 2.74
N CYS A 83 -5.95 -6.13 2.50
CA CYS A 83 -6.54 -6.10 1.16
C CYS A 83 -7.97 -5.57 1.26
N LEU A 84 -8.36 -4.69 0.35
CA LEU A 84 -9.73 -4.21 0.21
C LEU A 84 -10.07 -3.94 -1.26
N PRO A 85 -11.34 -4.04 -1.67
CA PRO A 85 -11.77 -3.67 -3.02
C PRO A 85 -11.59 -2.17 -3.28
N THR A 86 -11.40 -1.78 -4.54
CA THR A 86 -11.33 -0.36 -4.95
C THR A 86 -12.67 0.38 -4.88
N GLU A 87 -13.77 -0.31 -4.58
CA GLU A 87 -15.14 0.24 -4.60
C GLU A 87 -15.50 0.87 -5.95
N ASN A 88 -15.03 0.27 -7.05
CA ASN A 88 -15.15 0.75 -8.44
C ASN A 88 -14.39 2.04 -8.76
N ASN A 89 -13.50 2.50 -7.88
CA ASN A 89 -12.65 3.65 -8.17
C ASN A 89 -11.42 3.23 -8.97
N TYR A 90 -11.12 3.93 -10.06
CA TYR A 90 -9.86 3.73 -10.76
C TYR A 90 -8.75 4.51 -10.06
N ILE A 91 -7.90 3.82 -9.30
CA ILE A 91 -6.79 4.44 -8.56
C ILE A 91 -5.71 4.91 -9.53
N SER A 92 -5.44 6.20 -9.56
CA SER A 92 -4.46 6.84 -10.46
C SER A 92 -3.16 7.23 -9.76
N CYS A 93 -3.19 7.43 -8.44
CA CYS A 93 -2.00 7.67 -7.63
C CYS A 93 -2.20 7.22 -6.18
N ILE A 94 -1.08 6.90 -5.51
CA ILE A 94 -1.04 6.52 -4.09
C ILE A 94 0.08 7.31 -3.43
N GLU A 95 -0.26 8.08 -2.41
CA GLU A 95 0.68 8.90 -1.65
C GLU A 95 0.58 8.58 -0.17
N SER A 96 1.69 8.73 0.55
CA SER A 96 1.70 8.53 2.00
C SER A 96 2.34 9.68 2.75
N THR A 97 1.92 9.84 3.99
CA THR A 97 2.54 10.80 4.91
C THR A 97 3.65 10.11 5.70
N PRO A 98 4.62 10.87 6.26
CA PRO A 98 5.68 10.30 7.10
C PRO A 98 5.17 9.56 8.36
N ASN A 99 3.94 9.84 8.80
CA ASN A 99 3.29 9.15 9.92
C ASN A 99 2.41 7.96 9.48
N GLY A 100 2.48 7.54 8.21
CA GLY A 100 1.86 6.30 7.73
C GLY A 100 0.39 6.39 7.31
N ARG A 101 -0.15 7.60 7.07
CA ARG A 101 -1.46 7.73 6.40
C ARG A 101 -1.31 7.47 4.91
N ILE A 102 -2.33 6.88 4.30
CA ILE A 102 -2.31 6.48 2.89
C ILE A 102 -3.47 7.17 2.17
N PHE A 103 -3.15 8.00 1.21
CA PHE A 103 -4.11 8.69 0.36
C PHE A 103 -4.07 8.13 -1.05
N LEU A 104 -5.24 8.04 -1.67
CA LEU A 104 -5.38 7.56 -3.04
C LEU A 104 -6.13 8.60 -3.85
N GLY A 105 -5.57 8.98 -4.99
CA GLY A 105 -6.27 9.77 -5.99
C GLY A 105 -6.94 8.84 -6.99
N THR A 106 -8.18 9.15 -7.36
CA THR A 106 -8.88 8.44 -8.43
C THR A 106 -8.80 9.21 -9.75
N ARG A 107 -8.96 8.52 -10.88
CA ARG A 107 -9.08 9.17 -12.19
C ARG A 107 -10.27 10.13 -12.25
N GLU A 108 -11.32 9.83 -11.49
CA GLU A 108 -12.54 10.62 -11.36
C GLU A 108 -12.35 11.87 -10.47
N GLY A 109 -11.16 12.05 -9.87
CA GLY A 109 -10.81 13.22 -9.08
C GLY A 109 -11.22 13.13 -7.60
N PHE A 110 -11.52 11.93 -7.10
CA PHE A 110 -11.78 11.73 -5.67
C PHE A 110 -10.48 11.54 -4.89
N LEU A 111 -10.47 12.12 -3.69
CA LEU A 111 -9.47 11.89 -2.66
C LEU A 111 -10.01 10.83 -1.70
N LEU A 112 -9.38 9.65 -1.71
CA LEU A 112 -9.67 8.57 -0.79
C LEU A 112 -8.57 8.46 0.26
N GLU A 113 -8.89 7.92 1.43
CA GLU A 113 -7.93 7.52 2.45
C GLU A 113 -8.14 6.06 2.81
N MET A 114 -7.08 5.26 2.68
CA MET A 114 -7.05 3.92 3.22
C MET A 114 -6.52 3.96 4.65
N THR A 115 -7.32 3.49 5.60
CA THR A 115 -6.88 3.32 6.99
C THR A 115 -6.63 1.85 7.29
N TYR A 116 -5.72 1.57 8.20
CA TYR A 116 -5.37 0.23 8.63
C TYR A 116 -5.01 0.23 10.12
N SER A 117 -5.28 -0.89 10.80
CA SER A 117 -5.04 -1.04 12.23
C SER A 117 -4.15 -2.24 12.54
N SER A 118 -3.71 -2.35 13.79
CA SER A 118 -2.92 -3.49 14.25
C SER A 118 -3.60 -4.83 13.94
N ILE A 119 -2.80 -5.82 13.53
CA ILE A 119 -3.27 -7.19 13.31
C ILE A 119 -3.36 -7.88 14.68
N PRO A 120 -4.53 -8.39 15.09
CA PRO A 120 -4.69 -9.03 16.38
C PRO A 120 -3.77 -10.24 16.54
N ASN A 121 -3.12 -10.36 17.70
CA ASN A 121 -2.20 -11.45 18.06
C ASN A 121 -0.95 -11.52 17.18
N TRP A 122 -0.48 -10.38 16.66
CA TRP A 122 0.82 -10.27 16.00
C TRP A 122 1.64 -9.18 16.70
N ASP A 123 2.32 -9.58 17.76
CA ASP A 123 3.17 -8.73 18.61
C ASP A 123 4.61 -8.56 18.07
N GLY A 124 4.99 -9.40 17.09
CA GLY A 124 6.29 -9.33 16.42
C GLY A 124 7.22 -10.49 16.73
N ASP A 125 6.82 -11.42 17.61
CA ASP A 125 7.60 -12.64 17.88
C ASP A 125 7.72 -13.54 16.63
N SER A 126 6.73 -13.49 15.74
CA SER A 126 6.73 -14.17 14.44
C SER A 126 6.97 -13.20 13.28
N LEU A 127 7.73 -13.64 12.28
CA LEU A 127 7.96 -12.86 11.04
C LEU A 127 6.67 -12.63 10.25
N GLN A 128 5.73 -13.57 10.32
CA GLN A 128 4.45 -13.53 9.61
C GLN A 128 3.28 -13.36 10.59
N PRO A 129 2.16 -12.74 10.16
CA PRO A 129 0.93 -12.69 10.94
C PRO A 129 0.34 -14.10 11.13
N PRO A 130 -0.61 -14.26 12.07
CA PRO A 130 -1.37 -15.49 12.20
C PRO A 130 -1.99 -15.91 10.85
N ILE A 131 -1.82 -17.19 10.48
CA ILE A 131 -2.22 -17.75 9.19
C ILE A 131 -3.68 -17.38 8.85
N GLY A 132 -3.88 -16.88 7.63
CA GLY A 132 -5.21 -16.56 7.09
C GLY A 132 -5.86 -15.31 7.69
N LYS A 133 -5.13 -14.50 8.47
CA LYS A 133 -5.63 -13.23 9.00
C LYS A 133 -4.98 -12.03 8.31
N THR A 134 -5.80 -11.29 7.57
CA THR A 134 -5.49 -9.90 7.20
C THR A 134 -5.87 -8.97 8.35
N GLY A 135 -5.19 -7.83 8.45
CA GLY A 135 -5.56 -6.79 9.38
C GLY A 135 -6.83 -6.06 8.94
N HIS A 136 -7.46 -5.36 9.89
CA HIS A 136 -8.60 -4.52 9.58
C HIS A 136 -8.15 -3.25 8.84
N CYS A 137 -8.83 -2.92 7.75
CA CYS A 137 -8.61 -1.73 6.95
C CYS A 137 -9.93 -1.19 6.40
N THR A 138 -9.96 0.10 6.05
CA THR A 138 -11.14 0.75 5.45
C THR A 138 -10.71 1.71 4.34
N LEU A 139 -11.63 2.01 3.43
CA LEU A 139 -11.47 3.01 2.38
C LEU A 139 -12.50 4.12 2.58
N VAL A 140 -12.06 5.34 2.86
CA VAL A 140 -12.90 6.50 3.13
C VAL A 140 -12.78 7.48 1.98
N ASN A 141 -13.92 7.92 1.41
CA ASN A 141 -13.92 8.96 0.39
C ASN A 141 -14.11 10.34 1.04
N HIS A 142 -13.09 11.19 0.97
CA HIS A 142 -13.09 12.55 1.54
C HIS A 142 -13.69 13.60 0.60
N SER A 143 -13.88 13.27 -0.68
CA SER A 143 -14.48 14.17 -1.66
C SER A 143 -16.00 14.21 -1.59
N VAL A 144 -16.65 13.17 -1.05
CA VAL A 144 -18.10 13.19 -0.78
C VAL A 144 -18.37 13.68 0.64
N SER A 145 -18.78 14.95 0.75
CA SER A 145 -19.35 15.47 1.99
C SER A 145 -20.86 15.18 2.02
N ALA A 146 -21.43 14.86 3.19
CA ALA A 146 -22.87 14.65 3.39
C ALA A 146 -23.73 15.83 2.88
N PHE A 147 -23.15 17.01 2.72
CA PHE A 147 -23.80 18.22 2.21
C PHE A 147 -23.97 18.28 0.68
N SER A 148 -23.26 17.45 -0.11
CA SER A 148 -23.45 17.43 -1.58
C SER A 148 -24.82 16.87 -1.99
N LEU A 149 -25.51 16.16 -1.08
CA LEU A 149 -26.86 15.62 -1.26
C LEU A 149 -27.97 16.65 -1.02
N LEU A 150 -27.65 17.80 -0.41
CA LEU A 150 -28.62 18.82 -0.01
C LEU A 150 -28.67 20.04 -0.95
N LEU A 151 -27.81 20.08 -1.96
CA LEU A 151 -27.83 21.14 -2.97
C LEU A 151 -28.75 20.70 -4.12
N PRO A 152 -29.93 21.33 -4.31
CA PRO A 152 -30.69 21.12 -5.52
C PRO A 152 -29.86 21.56 -6.73
N SER A 153 -29.83 20.73 -7.77
CA SER A 153 -29.12 20.94 -9.03
C SER A 153 -29.77 22.05 -9.86
N ILE A 154 -29.62 23.30 -9.43
CA ILE A 154 -29.92 24.49 -10.24
C ILE A 154 -28.74 25.45 -10.07
N ILE A 155 -28.32 26.08 -11.19
CA ILE A 155 -27.17 27.01 -11.41
C ILE A 155 -26.00 26.27 -12.11
N THR A 156 -25.68 26.44 -13.40
CA THR A 156 -26.06 27.46 -14.39
C THR A 156 -25.95 26.88 -15.81
N SER A 157 -27.04 26.87 -16.58
CA SER A 157 -26.95 27.12 -18.01
C SER A 157 -26.83 28.64 -18.19
N ARG A 158 -25.69 29.13 -18.68
CA ARG A 158 -25.62 30.46 -19.29
C ARG A 158 -24.86 30.39 -20.59
N PHE A 159 -25.65 30.50 -21.64
CA PHE A 159 -25.30 30.90 -22.99
C PHE A 159 -24.24 32.01 -23.01
N HIS A 160 -23.25 31.87 -23.89
CA HIS A 160 -22.68 33.01 -24.59
C HIS A 160 -22.54 32.65 -26.07
N ASN A 161 -23.61 32.94 -26.82
CA ASN A 161 -23.44 33.42 -28.19
C ASN A 161 -23.09 34.91 -28.07
N GLY A 162 -21.99 35.29 -28.69
CA GLY A 162 -21.52 36.66 -28.90
C GLY A 162 -20.40 36.61 -29.92
#